data_AF-A0AAE1BRR9-F1
#
_entry.id   AF-A0AAE1BRR9-F1
#
_cell.length_a   1.000
_cell.length_b   1.000
_cell.length_c   1.000
_cell.angle_alpha   90.00
_cell.angle_beta   90.00
_cell.angle_gamma   90.00
#
_symmetry.space_group_name_H-M   'P 1'
#
loop_
_entity.id
_entity.type
_entity.pdbx_description
1 polymer ?
#
loop_
_entity_poly.entity_id
_entity_poly.type
_entity_poly.pdbx_seq_one_letter_code
_entity_poly.pdbx_strand_id
1 'polypeptide(L)'
;WSKIQSAKFSVLEHQMDPSSNFSSYRSTLKAAMWRSAGAVDDRQKIVIPFFSLLVKDLYFLNEGCASRLPNGHINFDKFWQLAKQVTEFMAWKQVSCPFEKVNHVITHLQTTHVLTETGLALASFECEGPDNSYEKERYKNLKSDTQPPPPERE
;
A
#
# COMPACT_ATOMS: atom_id res chain seq x y z
N TRP A 1 6.85 -22.73 0.15
CA TRP A 1 5.59 -22.52 0.91
C TRP A 1 5.09 -23.72 1.72
N SER A 2 5.38 -24.97 1.34
CA SER A 2 4.87 -26.18 2.03
C SER A 2 5.21 -26.30 3.52
N LYS A 3 6.22 -25.57 4.01
CA LYS A 3 6.67 -25.57 5.40
C LYS A 3 5.96 -24.54 6.30
N ILE A 4 5.08 -23.70 5.75
CA ILE A 4 4.47 -22.57 6.46
C ILE A 4 2.98 -22.84 6.69
N GLN A 5 2.48 -22.54 7.89
CA GLN A 5 1.05 -22.53 8.19
C GLN A 5 0.39 -21.29 7.57
N SER A 6 -0.31 -21.46 6.45
CA SER A 6 -0.82 -20.35 5.62
C SER A 6 -2.09 -19.69 6.13
N ALA A 7 -2.82 -20.29 7.07
CA ALA A 7 -4.16 -19.85 7.46
C ALA A 7 -4.25 -18.36 7.87
N LYS A 8 -3.26 -17.86 8.64
CA LYS A 8 -3.22 -16.44 9.03
C LYS A 8 -2.93 -15.51 7.85
N PHE A 9 -2.11 -15.94 6.90
CA PHE A 9 -1.81 -15.17 5.69
C PHE A 9 -3.05 -15.03 4.82
N SER A 10 -3.81 -16.12 4.63
CA SER A 10 -5.06 -16.08 3.85
C SER A 10 -6.09 -15.11 4.44
N VAL A 11 -6.15 -14.98 5.76
CA VAL A 11 -7.00 -13.96 6.40
C VAL A 11 -6.52 -12.54 6.06
N LEU A 12 -5.22 -12.27 6.13
CA LEU A 12 -4.66 -10.96 5.79
C LEU A 12 -4.83 -10.62 4.30
N GLU A 13 -4.63 -11.59 3.41
CA GLU A 13 -4.86 -11.45 1.97
C GLU A 13 -6.32 -11.12 1.68
N HIS A 14 -7.26 -11.84 2.31
CA HIS A 14 -8.69 -11.55 2.16
C HIS A 14 -9.08 -10.14 2.62
N GLN A 15 -8.45 -9.62 3.68
CA GLN A 15 -8.70 -8.25 4.13
C GLN A 15 -8.27 -7.20 3.11
N MET A 16 -7.29 -7.51 2.27
CA MET A 16 -6.77 -6.61 1.23
C MET A 16 -7.22 -6.99 -0.19
N ASP A 17 -8.19 -7.90 -0.32
CA ASP A 17 -8.70 -8.36 -1.60
C ASP A 17 -9.27 -7.18 -2.42
N PRO A 18 -8.86 -7.00 -3.69
CA PRO A 18 -9.27 -5.85 -4.49
C PRO A 18 -10.71 -5.95 -5.03
N SER A 19 -11.37 -7.11 -4.91
CA SER A 19 -12.71 -7.34 -5.45
C SER A 19 -13.72 -6.37 -4.84
N SER A 20 -14.75 -6.03 -5.62
CA SER A 20 -15.81 -5.10 -5.21
C SER A 20 -15.25 -3.78 -4.63
N ASN A 21 -14.17 -3.27 -5.23
CA ASN A 21 -13.47 -2.06 -4.80
C ASN A 21 -12.99 -2.14 -3.34
N PHE A 22 -12.30 -3.22 -2.96
CA PHE A 22 -11.74 -3.41 -1.62
C PHE A 22 -12.80 -3.43 -0.50
N SER A 23 -13.94 -4.12 -0.73
CA SER A 23 -15.08 -4.12 0.20
C SER A 23 -14.72 -4.65 1.61
N SER A 24 -13.91 -5.70 1.70
CA SER A 24 -13.41 -6.26 2.96
C SER A 24 -12.55 -5.24 3.72
N TYR A 25 -11.54 -4.67 3.07
CA TYR A 25 -10.70 -3.61 3.64
C TYR A 25 -11.54 -2.44 4.14
N ARG A 26 -12.49 -1.95 3.33
CA ARG A 26 -13.33 -0.80 3.69
C ARG A 26 -14.19 -1.07 4.92
N SER A 27 -14.73 -2.28 5.04
CA SER A 27 -15.49 -2.71 6.21
C SER A 27 -14.61 -2.73 7.46
N THR A 28 -13.38 -3.24 7.33
CA THR A 28 -12.37 -3.28 8.40
C THR A 28 -11.91 -1.89 8.80
N LEU A 29 -11.64 -0.99 7.84
CA LEU A 29 -11.29 0.41 8.10
C LEU A 29 -12.43 1.12 8.84
N LYS A 30 -13.67 0.97 8.36
CA LYS A 30 -14.86 1.52 9.04
C LYS A 30 -14.91 1.03 10.48
N ALA A 31 -14.80 -0.27 10.72
CA ALA A 31 -14.79 -0.83 12.08
C ALA A 31 -13.63 -0.29 12.95
N ALA A 32 -12.44 -0.06 12.37
CA ALA A 32 -11.33 0.57 13.07
C ALA A 32 -11.62 2.03 13.45
N MET A 33 -12.24 2.79 12.56
CA MET A 33 -12.66 4.17 12.83
C MET A 33 -13.69 4.24 13.96
N TRP A 34 -14.69 3.35 13.97
CA TRP A 34 -15.68 3.26 15.05
C TRP A 34 -15.02 2.96 16.40
N ARG A 35 -14.05 2.04 16.43
CA ARG A 35 -13.29 1.73 17.65
C ARG A 35 -12.43 2.90 18.11
N SER A 36 -11.75 3.57 17.19
CA SER A 36 -10.90 4.73 17.50
C SER A 36 -11.72 5.89 18.09
N ALA A 37 -12.91 6.18 17.54
CA ALA A 37 -13.78 7.25 18.03
C ALA A 37 -14.27 7.04 19.48
N GLY A 38 -14.46 5.78 19.90
CA GLY A 38 -14.87 5.43 21.27
C GLY A 38 -13.73 5.00 22.20
N ALA A 39 -12.48 5.05 21.74
CA ALA A 39 -11.35 4.51 22.47
C ALA A 39 -10.96 5.40 23.66
N VAL A 40 -10.89 4.79 24.84
CA VAL A 40 -10.33 5.43 26.04
C VAL A 40 -8.80 5.31 26.04
N ASP A 41 -8.29 4.15 25.59
CA ASP A 41 -6.85 3.88 25.44
C ASP A 41 -6.31 4.50 24.15
N ASP A 42 -5.26 5.33 24.29
CA ASP A 42 -4.58 5.98 23.15
C ASP A 42 -4.06 4.97 22.13
N ARG A 43 -3.72 3.75 22.54
CA ARG A 43 -3.26 2.68 21.63
C ARG A 43 -4.34 2.25 20.64
N GLN A 44 -5.61 2.42 21.00
CA GLN A 44 -6.75 2.05 20.17
C GLN A 44 -7.25 3.21 19.29
N LYS A 45 -6.72 4.43 19.50
CA LYS A 45 -7.06 5.61 18.69
C LYS A 45 -6.34 5.65 17.35
N ILE A 46 -5.22 4.92 17.19
CA ILE A 46 -4.41 4.94 15.97
C ILE A 46 -5.13 4.22 14.83
N VAL A 47 -5.35 4.96 13.73
CA VAL A 47 -5.86 4.43 12.46
C VAL A 47 -4.90 4.87 11.36
N ILE A 48 -4.36 3.90 10.61
CA ILE A 48 -3.50 4.16 9.45
C ILE A 48 -4.18 3.55 8.23
N PRO A 49 -4.77 4.37 7.34
CA PRO A 49 -5.39 3.86 6.13
C PRO A 49 -4.33 3.49 5.08
N PHE A 50 -4.68 2.56 4.19
CA PHE A 50 -3.97 2.34 2.94
C PHE A 50 -4.13 3.58 2.03
N PHE A 51 -3.09 4.42 2.03
CA PHE A 51 -3.17 5.77 1.50
C PHE A 51 -3.50 5.84 0.00
N SER A 52 -3.01 4.89 -0.80
CA SER A 52 -3.31 4.84 -2.24
C SER A 52 -4.81 4.66 -2.52
N LEU A 53 -5.52 3.91 -1.67
CA LEU A 53 -6.97 3.73 -1.81
C LEU A 53 -7.72 5.01 -1.42
N LEU A 54 -7.26 5.72 -0.38
CA LEU A 54 -7.80 7.04 -0.02
C LEU A 54 -7.61 8.05 -1.16
N VAL A 55 -6.42 8.10 -1.76
CA VAL A 55 -6.13 8.97 -2.92
C VAL A 55 -7.03 8.60 -4.10
N LYS A 56 -7.22 7.31 -4.37
CA LYS A 56 -8.14 6.83 -5.40
C LYS A 56 -9.57 7.33 -5.17
N ASP A 57 -10.05 7.28 -3.92
CA ASP A 57 -11.39 7.74 -3.57
C ASP A 57 -11.54 9.26 -3.74
N LEU A 58 -10.55 10.04 -3.29
CA LEU A 58 -10.52 11.50 -3.50
C LEU A 58 -10.49 11.85 -4.98
N TYR A 59 -9.72 11.11 -5.79
CA TYR A 59 -9.67 11.28 -7.23
C TYR A 59 -11.05 11.06 -7.86
N PHE A 60 -11.72 9.93 -7.58
CA PHE A 60 -13.04 9.66 -8.15
C PHE A 60 -14.12 10.63 -7.66
N LEU A 61 -14.05 11.08 -6.41
CA LEU A 61 -14.93 12.12 -5.89
C LEU A 61 -14.72 13.46 -6.62
N ASN A 62 -13.46 13.79 -6.93
CA ASN A 62 -13.14 14.99 -7.69
C ASN A 62 -13.64 14.89 -9.14
N GLU A 63 -13.36 13.80 -9.83
CA GLU A 63 -13.74 13.63 -11.24
C GLU A 63 -15.24 13.40 -11.43
N GLY A 64 -15.92 12.83 -10.42
CA GLY A 64 -17.34 12.52 -10.48
C GLY A 64 -18.28 13.73 -10.50
N CYS A 65 -17.78 14.94 -10.23
CA CYS A 65 -18.60 16.16 -10.19
C CYS A 65 -17.84 17.37 -10.76
N ALA A 66 -18.56 18.23 -11.49
CA ALA A 66 -18.00 19.50 -11.97
C ALA A 66 -17.71 20.45 -10.80
N SER A 67 -16.58 21.15 -10.85
CA SER A 67 -16.20 22.16 -9.84
C SER A 67 -17.04 23.44 -9.90
N ARG A 68 -17.75 23.64 -11.01
CA ARG A 68 -18.70 24.73 -11.21
C ARG A 68 -20.05 24.16 -11.65
N LEU A 69 -21.12 24.79 -11.17
CA LEU A 69 -22.47 24.54 -11.61
C LEU A 69 -22.71 25.12 -13.03
N PRO A 70 -23.77 24.74 -13.75
CA PRO A 70 -24.07 25.30 -15.08
C PRO A 70 -24.24 26.83 -15.11
N ASN A 71 -24.59 27.44 -13.98
CA ASN A 71 -24.68 28.89 -13.81
C ASN A 71 -23.31 29.57 -13.55
N GLY A 72 -22.20 28.83 -13.60
CA GLY A 72 -20.85 29.33 -13.38
C GLY A 72 -20.42 29.48 -11.92
N HIS A 73 -21.34 29.31 -10.96
CA HIS A 73 -21.03 29.34 -9.52
C HIS A 73 -20.20 28.13 -9.10
N ILE A 74 -19.48 28.27 -7.98
CA ILE A 74 -18.72 27.18 -7.37
C ILE A 74 -19.68 26.10 -6.87
N ASN A 75 -19.37 24.84 -7.14
CA ASN A 75 -20.11 23.70 -6.62
C ASN A 75 -19.65 23.38 -5.19
N PHE A 76 -20.22 24.06 -4.20
CA PHE A 76 -19.86 23.86 -2.80
C PHE A 76 -20.12 22.45 -2.29
N ASP A 77 -21.09 21.71 -2.84
CA ASP A 77 -21.37 20.32 -2.43
C ASP A 77 -20.18 19.40 -2.73
N LYS A 78 -19.54 19.57 -3.90
CA LYS A 78 -18.32 18.84 -4.26
C LYS A 78 -17.20 19.14 -3.25
N PHE A 79 -16.93 20.43 -3.02
CA PHE A 79 -15.87 20.85 -2.11
C PHE A 79 -16.12 20.40 -0.68
N TRP A 80 -17.38 20.42 -0.23
CA TRP A 80 -17.78 19.94 1.08
C TRP A 80 -17.53 18.43 1.24
N GLN A 81 -17.87 17.62 0.23
CA GLN A 81 -17.57 16.18 0.26
C GLN A 81 -16.08 15.89 0.31
N LEU A 82 -15.27 16.60 -0.49
CA LEU A 82 -13.80 16.49 -0.45
C LEU A 82 -13.26 16.91 0.92
N ALA A 83 -13.76 18.02 1.46
CA ALA A 83 -13.35 18.54 2.77
C ALA A 83 -13.63 17.53 3.89
N LYS A 84 -14.76 16.82 3.86
CA LYS A 84 -15.06 15.74 4.83
C LYS A 84 -13.99 14.66 4.84
N GLN A 85 -13.63 14.14 3.65
CA GLN A 85 -12.64 13.07 3.52
C GLN A 85 -11.25 13.53 4.01
N VAL A 86 -10.84 14.74 3.63
CA VAL A 86 -9.54 15.29 4.05
C VAL A 86 -9.51 15.58 5.56
N THR A 87 -10.61 16.12 6.12
CA THR A 87 -10.70 16.43 7.55
C THR A 87 -10.58 15.18 8.40
N GLU A 88 -11.22 14.08 7.99
CA GLU A 88 -11.12 12.80 8.68
C GLU A 88 -9.69 12.27 8.69
N PHE A 89 -9.00 12.31 7.55
CA PHE A 89 -7.57 11.95 7.47
C PHE A 89 -6.69 12.83 8.37
N MET A 90 -6.96 14.14 8.39
CA MET A 90 -6.21 15.08 9.24
C MET A 90 -6.42 14.80 10.72
N ALA A 91 -7.62 14.39 11.13
CA ALA A 91 -7.88 13.97 12.51
C ALA A 91 -7.02 12.77 12.90
N TRP A 92 -6.92 11.74 12.05
CA TRP A 92 -6.06 10.57 12.31
C TRP A 92 -4.58 10.94 12.39
N LYS A 93 -4.12 11.86 11.53
CA LYS A 93 -2.72 12.33 11.53
C LYS A 93 -2.34 13.07 12.83
N GLN A 94 -3.30 13.71 13.49
CA GLN A 94 -3.08 14.45 14.73
C GLN A 94 -3.03 13.56 15.98
N VAL A 95 -3.41 12.28 15.88
CA VAL A 95 -3.35 11.36 17.01
C VAL A 95 -1.89 11.10 17.41
N SER A 96 -1.56 11.33 18.68
CA SER A 96 -0.24 11.02 19.23
C SER A 96 0.00 9.52 19.25
N CYS A 97 1.16 9.09 18.77
CA CYS A 97 1.56 7.68 18.78
C CYS A 97 2.02 7.27 20.19
N PRO A 98 1.34 6.33 20.86
CA PRO A 98 1.68 5.90 22.22
C PRO A 98 2.78 4.83 22.26
N PHE A 99 3.31 4.43 21.11
CA PHE A 99 4.35 3.40 21.01
C PHE A 99 5.74 4.03 21.13
N GLU A 100 6.59 3.43 21.97
CA GLU A 100 7.96 3.86 22.16
C GLU A 100 8.78 3.72 20.86
N LYS A 101 9.66 4.69 20.61
CA LYS A 101 10.58 4.64 19.47
C LYS A 101 11.81 3.82 19.83
N VAL A 102 12.02 2.73 19.10
CA VAL A 102 13.20 1.89 19.24
C VAL A 102 14.21 2.27 18.15
N ASN A 103 15.16 3.15 18.47
CA ASN A 103 16.05 3.76 17.48
C ASN A 103 16.82 2.75 16.62
N HIS A 104 17.35 1.67 17.20
CA HIS A 104 18.10 0.67 16.43
C HIS A 104 17.21 -0.08 15.42
N VAL A 105 15.94 -0.34 15.76
CA VAL A 105 14.96 -0.93 14.82
C VAL A 105 14.65 0.06 13.71
N ILE A 106 14.43 1.34 14.05
CA ILE A 106 14.17 2.40 13.07
C ILE A 106 15.34 2.52 12.09
N THR A 107 16.57 2.62 12.61
CA THR A 107 17.78 2.67 11.77
C THR A 107 17.88 1.45 10.87
N HIS A 108 17.71 0.24 11.42
CA HIS A 108 17.73 -0.98 10.62
C HIS A 108 16.69 -0.97 9.48
N LEU A 109 15.45 -0.56 9.76
CA LEU A 109 14.39 -0.48 8.74
C LEU A 109 14.68 0.58 7.68
N GLN A 110 15.36 1.68 8.04
CA GLN A 110 15.69 2.78 7.13
C GLN A 110 16.93 2.51 6.27
N THR A 111 17.88 1.71 6.76
CA THR A 111 19.15 1.45 6.05
C THR A 111 19.21 0.10 5.37
N THR A 112 18.25 -0.80 5.62
CA THR A 112 18.20 -2.11 4.96
C THR A 112 18.04 -1.94 3.45
N HIS A 113 18.91 -2.61 2.69
CA HIS A 113 18.89 -2.57 1.24
C HIS A 113 17.60 -3.21 0.68
N VAL A 114 16.89 -2.49 -0.17
CA VAL A 114 15.72 -3.00 -0.90
C VAL A 114 16.16 -3.40 -2.29
N LEU A 115 15.99 -4.69 -2.62
CA LEU A 115 16.28 -5.20 -3.96
C LEU A 115 15.28 -4.65 -4.98
N THR A 116 15.75 -4.41 -6.20
CA THR A 116 14.89 -4.15 -7.35
C THR A 116 14.07 -5.40 -7.71
N GLU A 117 13.03 -5.26 -8.52
CA GLU A 117 12.24 -6.43 -8.98
C GLU A 117 13.12 -7.47 -9.67
N THR A 118 14.03 -7.04 -10.54
CA THR A 118 15.01 -7.92 -11.20
C THR A 118 15.95 -8.59 -10.19
N GLY A 119 16.48 -7.82 -9.23
CA GLY A 119 17.37 -8.36 -8.19
C GLY A 119 16.67 -9.38 -7.29
N LEU A 120 15.41 -9.12 -6.91
CA LEU A 120 14.58 -10.03 -6.13
C LEU A 120 14.29 -11.32 -6.92
N ALA A 121 13.96 -11.21 -8.20
CA ALA A 121 13.69 -12.36 -9.06
C ALA A 121 14.94 -13.23 -9.25
N LEU A 122 16.11 -12.62 -9.44
CA LEU A 122 17.39 -13.35 -9.53
C LEU A 122 17.72 -14.06 -8.22
N ALA A 123 17.63 -13.35 -7.08
CA ALA A 123 17.85 -13.95 -5.77
C ALA A 123 16.89 -15.11 -5.48
N SER A 124 15.63 -15.01 -5.93
CA SER A 124 14.66 -16.11 -5.83
C SER A 124 15.14 -17.36 -6.57
N PHE A 125 15.66 -17.21 -7.80
CA PHE A 125 16.19 -18.34 -8.58
C PHE A 125 17.51 -18.90 -8.02
N GLU A 126 18.28 -18.09 -7.30
CA GLU A 126 19.47 -18.56 -6.59
C GLU A 126 19.11 -19.41 -5.36
N CYS A 127 17.99 -19.11 -4.70
CA CYS A 127 17.47 -19.92 -3.60
C CYS A 127 16.79 -21.21 -4.08
N GLU A 128 15.93 -21.12 -5.09
CA GLU A 128 15.18 -22.23 -5.67
C GLU A 128 15.29 -22.14 -7.20
N GLY A 129 16.08 -23.04 -7.80
CA GLY A 129 16.39 -23.01 -9.24
C GLY A 129 15.16 -23.20 -10.13
N PRO A 130 15.26 -22.86 -11.43
CA PRO A 130 14.12 -22.95 -12.35
C PRO A 130 13.72 -24.41 -12.61
N ASP A 131 12.44 -24.72 -12.40
CA ASP A 131 11.93 -26.10 -12.44
C ASP A 131 11.42 -26.51 -13.83
N ASN A 132 11.09 -25.55 -14.70
CA ASN A 132 10.52 -25.79 -16.02
C ASN A 132 11.20 -24.95 -17.12
N SER A 133 10.91 -25.27 -18.38
CA SER A 133 11.52 -24.59 -19.54
C SER A 133 11.24 -23.09 -19.58
N TYR A 134 10.04 -22.68 -19.17
CA TYR A 134 9.65 -21.27 -19.11
C TYR A 134 10.48 -20.49 -18.08
N GLU A 135 10.67 -21.05 -16.88
CA GLU A 135 11.50 -20.44 -15.85
C GLU A 135 12.97 -20.40 -16.22
N LYS A 136 13.48 -21.43 -16.90
CA LYS A 136 14.86 -21.43 -17.43
C LYS A 136 15.08 -20.30 -18.42
N GLU A 137 14.11 -20.06 -19.31
CA GLU A 137 14.15 -18.96 -20.27
C GLU A 137 14.07 -17.60 -19.55
N ARG A 138 13.14 -17.45 -18.60
CA ARG A 138 13.02 -16.24 -17.78
C ARG A 138 14.31 -15.93 -17.02
N TYR A 139 14.93 -16.93 -16.40
CA TYR A 139 16.19 -16.75 -15.67
C TYR A 139 17.34 -16.32 -16.59
N LYS A 140 17.41 -16.87 -17.81
CA LYS A 140 18.39 -16.45 -18.83
C LYS A 140 18.21 -14.99 -19.21
N ASN A 141 16.97 -14.55 -19.47
CA ASN A 141 16.66 -13.17 -19.83
C ASN A 141 17.00 -12.18 -18.69
N LEU A 142 16.68 -12.55 -17.44
CA LEU A 142 17.03 -11.74 -16.27
C LEU A 142 18.54 -11.54 -16.12
N LYS A 143 19.35 -12.57 -16.42
CA LYS A 143 20.82 -12.47 -16.37
C LYS A 143 21.39 -11.57 -17.47
N SER A 144 20.85 -11.63 -18.67
CA SER A 144 21.31 -10.77 -19.77
C SER A 144 21.01 -9.29 -19.51
N ASP A 145 19.87 -8.97 -18.88
CA ASP A 145 19.50 -7.59 -18.56
C ASP A 145 20.41 -6.97 -17.48
N THR A 146 21.03 -7.80 -16.63
CA THR A 146 21.99 -7.36 -15.62
C THR A 146 23.45 -7.31 -16.11
N GLN A 147 23.75 -7.77 -17.33
CA GLN A 147 25.10 -7.65 -17.86
C GLN A 147 25.37 -6.22 -18.35
N PRO A 148 26.47 -5.58 -17.93
CA PRO A 148 26.86 -4.30 -18.51
C PRO A 148 27.05 -4.46 -20.03
N PRO A 149 26.71 -3.43 -20.83
CA PRO A 149 26.91 -3.49 -22.27
C PRO A 149 28.37 -3.80 -22.58
N PRO A 150 28.66 -4.60 -23.62
CA PRO A 150 30.03 -4.89 -24.02
C PRO A 150 30.76 -3.58 -24.35
N PRO A 151 32.06 -3.47 -24.07
CA PRO A 151 32.83 -2.27 -24.39
C PRO A 151 32.73 -1.98 -25.90
N GLU A 152 32.46 -0.72 -26.24
CA GLU A 152 32.48 -0.24 -27.62
C GLU A 152 33.85 -0.54 -28.23
N ARG A 153 33.86 -1.15 -29.42
CA ARG A 153 35.09 -1.41 -30.16
C ARG A 153 35.56 -0.07 -30.75
N GLU A 154 36.76 0.37 -30.36
CA GLU A 154 37.49 1.48 -31.01
C GLU A 154 37.76 1.19 -32.50
#